data_AF-A0A383CHX1-F1
#
_entry.id   AF-A0A383CHX1-F1
#
_cell.length_a   1.000
_cell.length_b   1.000
_cell.length_c   1.000
_cell.angle_alpha   90.00
_cell.angle_beta   90.00
_cell.angle_gamma   90.00
#
_symmetry.space_group_name_H-M   'P 1'
#
loop_
_entity.id
_entity.type
_entity.pdbx_description
1 polymer ?
#
loop_
_entity_poly.entity_id
_entity_poly.type
_entity_poly.pdbx_seq_one_letter_code
_entity_poly.pdbx_strand_id
1 'polypeptide(L)'
;DVTFQLTDAPCEGNPWVTGSMDGWSGWGAELSDVDENGILTATMNLISQDAPYEYKYTCGGWDQQEDVPDECALGEGLTEYNNRHFLLGEADLVLDGHGWGGCAGDEPPPAGDPNFSATINANGGGDSYSLTFGFSPDATDGYDDGIDSYAPPAPPPPAFDAALNWGTDRYYTQILNGSLDDLVEHEYGIALAYDSNNLIELSWDNTGWSDLMSSCVLQDAFGGLLGIDIDMLSESSLSL
;
A
#
# COMPACT_ATOMS: atom_id res chain seq x y z
N ASP A 1 -3.90 23.33 -0.39
CA ASP A 1 -4.33 22.64 -1.61
C ASP A 1 -5.11 21.38 -1.29
N VAL A 2 -5.98 20.97 -2.20
CA VAL A 2 -6.72 19.71 -2.12
C VAL A 2 -6.44 18.90 -3.37
N THR A 3 -5.98 17.67 -3.19
CA THR A 3 -5.76 16.71 -4.28
C THR A 3 -6.89 15.68 -4.28
N PHE A 4 -7.55 15.58 -5.43
CA PHE A 4 -8.58 14.59 -5.76
C PHE A 4 -7.93 13.44 -6.51
N GLN A 5 -8.37 12.21 -6.24
CA GLN A 5 -7.82 10.99 -6.81
C GLN A 5 -8.95 10.08 -7.28
N LEU A 6 -8.80 9.51 -8.47
CA LEU A 6 -9.79 8.61 -9.07
C LEU A 6 -9.04 7.49 -9.84
N THR A 7 -9.38 6.24 -9.57
CA THR A 7 -8.65 5.07 -10.15
C THR A 7 -9.22 4.60 -11.49
N ASP A 8 -10.47 4.94 -11.79
CA ASP A 8 -11.08 4.66 -13.08
C ASP A 8 -12.16 5.71 -13.44
N ALA A 9 -12.45 5.84 -14.74
CA ALA A 9 -13.55 6.67 -15.20
C ALA A 9 -14.13 6.14 -16.51
N PRO A 10 -15.46 6.18 -16.71
CA PRO A 10 -16.11 5.72 -17.94
C PRO A 10 -16.05 6.75 -19.08
N CYS A 11 -15.25 7.81 -18.93
CA CYS A 11 -15.21 8.93 -19.85
C CYS A 11 -14.48 8.57 -21.16
N GLU A 12 -14.97 9.10 -22.30
CA GLU A 12 -14.22 9.04 -23.58
C GLU A 12 -13.01 10.00 -23.63
N GLY A 13 -12.78 10.76 -22.55
CA GLY A 13 -11.65 11.66 -22.33
C GLY A 13 -11.40 11.80 -20.83
N ASN A 14 -10.80 12.91 -20.38
CA ASN A 14 -10.54 13.11 -18.96
C ASN A 14 -11.82 13.41 -18.16
N PRO A 15 -11.99 12.82 -16.96
CA PRO A 15 -13.04 13.21 -16.04
C PRO A 15 -12.73 14.56 -15.39
N TRP A 16 -13.77 15.16 -14.82
CA TRP A 16 -13.70 16.44 -14.12
C TRP A 16 -14.25 16.28 -12.71
N VAL A 17 -13.62 16.93 -11.73
CA VAL A 17 -14.21 17.15 -10.41
C VAL A 17 -14.88 18.51 -10.37
N THR A 18 -16.14 18.55 -9.94
CA THR A 18 -16.97 19.76 -9.83
C THR A 18 -17.81 19.69 -8.56
N GLY A 19 -18.24 20.83 -8.01
CA GLY A 19 -18.88 20.85 -6.71
C GLY A 19 -19.25 22.22 -6.19
N SER A 20 -19.39 22.33 -4.87
CA SER A 20 -19.66 23.61 -4.22
C SER A 20 -18.52 24.63 -4.41
N MET A 21 -17.29 24.16 -4.69
CA MET A 21 -16.12 25.01 -4.93
C MET A 21 -16.16 25.79 -6.25
N ASP A 22 -16.86 25.31 -7.28
CA ASP A 22 -16.97 25.96 -8.59
C ASP A 22 -18.43 26.27 -8.98
N GLY A 23 -19.38 26.04 -8.07
CA GLY A 23 -20.79 26.29 -8.30
C GLY A 23 -21.46 25.24 -9.20
N TRP A 24 -21.01 23.99 -9.14
CA TRP A 24 -21.55 22.85 -9.90
C TRP A 24 -21.49 23.05 -11.41
N SER A 25 -20.35 23.54 -11.90
CA SER A 25 -20.19 23.92 -13.31
C SER A 25 -20.20 22.72 -14.28
N GLY A 26 -19.86 21.52 -13.80
CA GLY A 26 -19.58 20.35 -14.64
C GLY A 26 -18.14 20.30 -15.16
N TRP A 27 -17.36 21.38 -14.97
CA TRP A 27 -16.07 21.61 -15.60
C TRP A 27 -15.04 22.20 -14.63
N GLY A 28 -15.02 21.73 -13.38
CA GLY A 28 -14.16 22.27 -12.32
C GLY A 28 -12.67 22.03 -12.58
N ALA A 29 -12.07 21.03 -11.95
CA ALA A 29 -10.70 20.61 -12.27
C ALA A 29 -10.72 19.33 -13.11
N GLU A 30 -9.95 19.31 -14.18
CA GLU A 30 -9.73 18.14 -15.02
C GLU A 30 -8.76 17.19 -14.30
N LEU A 31 -9.12 15.90 -14.20
CA LEU A 31 -8.21 14.88 -13.68
C LEU A 31 -7.46 14.23 -14.83
N SER A 32 -6.19 13.95 -14.60
CA SER A 32 -5.34 13.24 -15.56
C SER A 32 -4.29 12.42 -14.82
N ASP A 33 -3.88 11.31 -15.43
CA ASP A 33 -2.76 10.50 -14.99
C ASP A 33 -1.51 11.00 -15.70
N VAL A 34 -0.77 11.89 -15.05
CA VAL A 34 0.40 12.58 -15.64
C VAL A 34 1.68 11.78 -15.40
N ASP A 35 1.73 11.00 -14.34
CA ASP A 35 2.85 10.16 -13.93
C ASP A 35 2.73 8.70 -14.39
N GLU A 36 1.66 8.37 -15.12
CA GLU A 36 1.40 7.05 -15.72
C GLU A 36 1.31 5.95 -14.65
N ASN A 37 0.79 6.31 -13.47
CA ASN A 37 0.64 5.41 -12.32
C ASN A 37 -0.79 4.86 -12.19
N GLY A 38 -1.63 5.04 -13.21
CA GLY A 38 -3.02 4.58 -13.25
C GLY A 38 -3.99 5.37 -12.37
N ILE A 39 -3.54 6.42 -11.66
CA ILE A 39 -4.38 7.26 -10.80
C ILE A 39 -4.57 8.62 -11.47
N LEU A 40 -5.82 8.93 -11.78
CA LEU A 40 -6.20 10.25 -12.29
C LEU A 40 -6.18 11.24 -11.12
N THR A 41 -5.37 12.29 -11.22
CA THR A 41 -5.25 13.30 -10.16
C THR A 41 -5.62 14.70 -10.63
N ALA A 42 -6.17 15.49 -9.72
CA ALA A 42 -6.34 16.92 -9.90
C ALA A 42 -6.14 17.66 -8.57
N THR A 43 -5.47 18.82 -8.62
CA THR A 43 -5.26 19.65 -7.42
C THR A 43 -5.96 21.00 -7.57
N MET A 44 -6.70 21.39 -6.54
CA MET A 44 -7.34 22.71 -6.45
C MET A 44 -6.85 23.48 -5.23
N ASN A 45 -6.68 24.79 -5.42
CA ASN A 45 -6.43 25.73 -4.33
C ASN A 45 -7.78 26.15 -3.74
N LEU A 46 -8.14 25.59 -2.58
CA LEU A 46 -9.40 25.86 -1.87
C LEU A 46 -9.14 26.54 -0.52
N ILE A 47 -10.19 27.15 0.05
CA ILE A 47 -10.10 27.90 1.31
C ILE A 47 -10.66 27.01 2.43
N SER A 48 -9.98 26.95 3.57
CA SER A 48 -10.49 26.25 4.76
C SER A 48 -11.81 26.87 5.21
N GLN A 49 -12.76 26.02 5.61
CA GLN A 49 -14.07 26.46 6.11
C GLN A 49 -14.71 25.40 6.99
N ASP A 50 -15.58 25.85 7.90
CA ASP A 50 -16.32 24.96 8.82
C ASP A 50 -17.39 24.12 8.11
N ALA A 51 -17.80 24.52 6.91
CA ALA A 51 -18.76 23.78 6.09
C ALA A 51 -18.05 22.80 5.16
N PRO A 52 -18.53 21.55 5.02
CA PRO A 52 -17.92 20.60 4.09
C PRO A 52 -18.04 21.10 2.66
N TYR A 53 -17.02 20.84 1.86
CA TYR A 53 -17.13 20.90 0.41
C TYR A 53 -17.94 19.69 -0.07
N GLU A 54 -18.77 19.92 -1.07
CA GLU A 54 -19.51 18.87 -1.77
C GLU A 54 -18.98 18.78 -3.18
N TYR A 55 -18.86 17.57 -3.73
CA TYR A 55 -18.36 17.38 -5.07
C TYR A 55 -18.91 16.10 -5.73
N LYS A 56 -18.73 16.05 -7.05
CA LYS A 56 -18.92 14.88 -7.91
C LYS A 56 -17.88 14.84 -9.03
N TYR A 57 -17.66 13.65 -9.57
CA TYR A 57 -16.99 13.44 -10.83
C TYR A 57 -17.95 13.41 -12.02
N THR A 58 -17.52 14.00 -13.14
CA THR A 58 -18.30 14.10 -14.37
C THR A 58 -17.48 13.85 -15.62
N CYS A 59 -18.16 13.47 -16.71
CA CYS A 59 -17.58 13.40 -18.05
C CYS A 59 -18.35 14.35 -18.98
N GLY A 60 -17.63 15.10 -19.82
CA GLY A 60 -18.27 15.98 -20.81
C GLY A 60 -19.16 17.07 -20.19
N GLY A 61 -18.82 17.57 -19.00
CA GLY A 61 -19.65 18.51 -18.27
C GLY A 61 -20.62 17.79 -17.34
N TRP A 62 -21.86 17.60 -17.78
CA TRP A 62 -22.87 16.81 -17.06
C TRP A 62 -23.48 15.72 -17.96
N ASP A 63 -22.84 15.41 -19.09
CA ASP A 63 -23.29 14.35 -20.00
C ASP A 63 -23.27 12.98 -19.31
N GLN A 64 -22.28 12.78 -18.45
CA GLN A 64 -22.26 11.70 -17.46
C GLN A 64 -21.82 12.25 -16.11
N GLN A 65 -22.36 11.66 -15.05
CA GLN A 65 -21.99 11.94 -13.68
C GLN A 65 -21.90 10.63 -12.92
N GLU A 66 -21.11 10.62 -11.86
CA GLU A 66 -21.08 9.48 -10.96
C GLU A 66 -22.38 9.35 -10.15
N ASP A 67 -22.64 8.10 -9.74
CA ASP A 67 -23.64 7.76 -8.74
C ASP A 67 -22.90 7.30 -7.49
N VAL A 68 -23.00 8.08 -6.41
CA VAL A 68 -22.26 7.81 -5.17
C VAL A 68 -23.13 6.89 -4.29
N PRO A 69 -22.59 5.75 -3.82
CA PRO A 69 -23.30 4.87 -2.92
C PRO A 69 -23.71 5.59 -1.63
N ASP A 70 -24.87 5.24 -1.09
CA ASP A 70 -25.44 5.87 0.11
C ASP A 70 -24.48 5.80 1.32
N GLU A 71 -23.66 4.75 1.40
CA GLU A 71 -22.72 4.53 2.51
C GLU A 71 -21.55 5.53 2.54
N CYS A 72 -21.24 6.19 1.42
CA CYS A 72 -20.21 7.23 1.32
C CYS A 72 -20.71 8.58 0.78
N ALA A 73 -22.00 8.69 0.50
CA ALA A 73 -22.66 9.98 0.29
C ALA A 73 -22.85 10.72 1.62
N LEU A 74 -23.02 12.05 1.56
CA LEU A 74 -23.41 12.87 2.72
C LEU A 74 -24.77 12.44 3.31
N GLY A 75 -24.76 11.44 4.20
CA GLY A 75 -25.86 11.00 5.04
C GLY A 75 -27.09 10.46 4.29
N GLU A 76 -27.58 9.30 4.73
CA GLU A 76 -28.83 8.75 4.22
C GLU A 76 -29.97 9.78 4.25
N GLY A 77 -30.49 10.14 3.07
CA GLY A 77 -31.68 10.99 2.93
C GLY A 77 -31.48 12.49 3.21
N LEU A 78 -30.25 13.03 3.22
CA LEU A 78 -29.98 14.46 3.42
C LEU A 78 -29.80 15.26 2.12
N THR A 79 -29.50 14.61 0.99
CA THR A 79 -29.45 15.25 -0.33
C THR A 79 -30.26 14.45 -1.35
N GLU A 80 -30.83 15.13 -2.35
CA GLU A 80 -31.57 14.49 -3.45
C GLU A 80 -30.63 13.80 -4.47
N TYR A 81 -29.31 13.99 -4.34
CA TYR A 81 -28.35 13.70 -5.43
C TYR A 81 -27.13 12.86 -5.04
N ASN A 82 -27.00 12.42 -3.78
CA ASN A 82 -25.86 11.63 -3.28
C ASN A 82 -24.49 12.22 -3.72
N ASN A 83 -24.07 13.29 -3.03
CA ASN A 83 -22.80 13.95 -3.28
C ASN A 83 -21.69 13.44 -2.34
N ARG A 84 -20.45 13.45 -2.82
CA ARG A 84 -19.26 13.24 -1.98
C ARG A 84 -18.97 14.48 -1.16
N HIS A 85 -18.22 14.33 -0.06
CA HIS A 85 -17.84 15.46 0.77
C HIS A 85 -16.48 15.33 1.44
N PHE A 86 -15.91 16.47 1.79
CA PHE A 86 -14.72 16.55 2.63
C PHE A 86 -14.73 17.84 3.45
N LEU A 87 -14.01 17.83 4.58
CA LEU A 87 -13.77 19.02 5.38
C LEU A 87 -12.33 19.47 5.18
N LEU A 88 -12.14 20.73 4.76
CA LEU A 88 -10.81 21.28 4.52
C LEU A 88 -10.31 22.05 5.75
N GLY A 89 -9.23 21.55 6.36
CA GLY A 89 -8.49 22.26 7.40
C GLY A 89 -7.47 23.26 6.85
N GLU A 90 -6.59 23.74 7.72
CA GLU A 90 -5.56 24.74 7.37
C GLU A 90 -4.32 24.17 6.65
N ALA A 91 -4.26 22.85 6.46
CA ALA A 91 -3.15 22.15 5.80
C ALA A 91 -3.60 21.58 4.44
N ASP A 92 -2.62 21.23 3.61
CA ASP A 92 -2.88 20.50 2.37
C ASP A 92 -3.54 19.16 2.67
N LEU A 93 -4.52 18.80 1.84
CA LEU A 93 -5.32 17.59 1.99
C LEU A 93 -5.22 16.77 0.71
N VAL A 94 -4.80 15.52 0.84
CA VAL A 94 -4.93 14.51 -0.21
C VAL A 94 -6.12 13.65 0.16
N LEU A 95 -7.14 13.62 -0.69
CA LEU A 95 -8.31 12.76 -0.48
C LEU A 95 -7.98 11.34 -0.89
N ASP A 96 -8.49 10.35 -0.16
CA ASP A 96 -8.30 8.93 -0.48
C ASP A 96 -8.82 8.62 -1.89
N GLY A 97 -8.10 7.75 -2.60
CA GLY A 97 -8.49 7.27 -3.91
C GLY A 97 -9.70 6.34 -3.83
N HIS A 98 -10.42 6.27 -4.96
CA HIS A 98 -11.56 5.38 -5.13
C HIS A 98 -11.92 5.27 -6.61
N GLY A 99 -12.70 4.25 -6.97
CA GLY A 99 -13.27 4.13 -8.31
C GLY A 99 -14.46 5.06 -8.55
N TRP A 100 -14.85 5.24 -9.80
CA TRP A 100 -16.04 5.97 -10.22
C TRP A 100 -17.30 5.36 -9.61
N GLY A 101 -17.97 6.12 -8.74
CA GLY A 101 -19.13 5.61 -7.98
C GLY A 101 -18.78 4.56 -6.91
N GLY A 102 -17.52 4.44 -6.51
CA GLY A 102 -17.09 3.65 -5.34
C GLY A 102 -16.85 4.52 -4.11
N CYS A 103 -16.70 3.91 -2.92
CA CYS A 103 -16.42 4.66 -1.70
C CYS A 103 -14.92 4.82 -1.44
N ALA A 104 -14.56 5.87 -0.69
CA ALA A 104 -13.18 6.12 -0.28
C ALA A 104 -12.66 4.95 0.57
N GLY A 105 -11.48 4.42 0.23
CA GLY A 105 -10.89 3.26 0.91
C GLY A 105 -11.36 1.89 0.40
N ASP A 106 -12.27 1.83 -0.59
CA ASP A 106 -12.52 0.62 -1.39
C ASP A 106 -11.51 0.48 -2.55
N GLU A 107 -10.40 1.22 -2.50
CA GLU A 107 -9.35 1.14 -3.51
C GLU A 107 -8.77 -0.29 -3.50
N PRO A 108 -8.70 -0.97 -4.67
CA PRO A 108 -7.59 -1.88 -4.88
C PRO A 108 -6.29 -1.09 -4.65
N PRO A 109 -5.18 -1.73 -4.24
CA PRO A 109 -3.89 -1.06 -4.08
C PRO A 109 -3.58 -0.16 -5.29
N PRO A 110 -2.89 0.98 -5.09
CA PRO A 110 -2.74 2.05 -6.07
C PRO A 110 -2.44 1.48 -7.45
N ALA A 111 -3.16 1.97 -8.48
CA ALA A 111 -3.28 1.39 -9.81
C ALA A 111 -1.92 1.02 -10.46
N GLY A 112 -1.43 -0.14 -10.08
CA GLY A 112 -0.10 -0.61 -10.38
C GLY A 112 0.06 -1.97 -9.74
N ASP A 113 0.71 -2.85 -10.46
CA ASP A 113 1.18 -4.10 -9.92
C ASP A 113 1.99 -3.83 -8.62
N PRO A 114 1.77 -4.60 -7.53
CA PRO A 114 2.39 -4.37 -6.23
C PRO A 114 3.88 -4.05 -6.30
N ASN A 115 4.27 -2.89 -5.78
CA ASN A 115 5.65 -2.43 -5.75
C ASN A 115 6.03 -1.97 -4.35
N PHE A 116 6.49 -2.91 -3.52
CA PHE A 116 6.92 -2.62 -2.15
C PHE A 116 8.10 -3.50 -1.76
N SER A 117 8.95 -3.00 -0.86
CA SER A 117 9.96 -3.83 -0.21
C SER A 117 10.15 -3.41 1.24
N ALA A 118 10.51 -4.38 2.06
CA ALA A 118 10.71 -4.24 3.49
C ALA A 118 11.97 -5.00 3.91
N THR A 119 12.60 -4.58 5.00
CA THR A 119 13.80 -5.22 5.52
C THR A 119 13.65 -5.60 6.99
N ILE A 120 13.93 -6.87 7.29
CA ILE A 120 14.13 -7.36 8.65
C ILE A 120 15.64 -7.31 8.95
N ASN A 121 16.03 -6.61 10.00
CA ASN A 121 17.39 -6.62 10.50
C ASN A 121 17.51 -7.67 11.60
N ALA A 122 18.34 -8.69 11.39
CA ALA A 122 18.62 -9.74 12.36
C ALA A 122 19.99 -9.51 12.99
N ASN A 123 20.05 -9.39 14.32
CA ASN A 123 21.26 -9.09 15.07
C ASN A 123 21.59 -10.22 16.05
N GLY A 124 22.84 -10.65 16.11
CA GLY A 124 23.31 -11.72 16.99
C GLY A 124 24.83 -11.74 17.09
N GLY A 125 25.36 -11.90 18.30
CA GLY A 125 26.82 -12.00 18.52
C GLY A 125 27.66 -10.79 18.14
N GLY A 126 27.04 -9.64 17.88
CA GLY A 126 27.68 -8.43 17.37
C GLY A 126 27.69 -8.31 15.85
N ASP A 127 27.18 -9.31 15.14
CA ASP A 127 26.98 -9.32 13.69
C ASP A 127 25.51 -8.98 13.36
N SER A 128 25.27 -8.50 12.14
CA SER A 128 23.95 -8.08 11.68
C SER A 128 23.73 -8.47 10.21
N TYR A 129 22.53 -8.94 9.89
CA TYR A 129 22.08 -9.28 8.55
C TYR A 129 20.82 -8.49 8.22
N SER A 130 20.78 -7.91 7.02
CA SER A 130 19.58 -7.27 6.47
C SER A 130 18.91 -8.24 5.49
N LEU A 131 17.67 -8.59 5.79
CA LEU A 131 16.84 -9.54 5.04
C LEU A 131 15.72 -8.77 4.36
N THR A 132 15.87 -8.51 3.06
CA THR A 132 14.92 -7.71 2.29
C THR A 132 13.96 -8.59 1.51
N PHE A 133 12.67 -8.39 1.71
CA PHE A 133 11.60 -9.09 1.01
C PHE A 133 10.62 -8.09 0.40
N GLY A 134 9.81 -8.51 -0.56
CA GLY A 134 8.83 -7.62 -1.17
C GLY A 134 8.29 -8.11 -2.50
N PHE A 135 7.69 -7.18 -3.24
CA PHE A 135 7.09 -7.40 -4.54
C PHE A 135 7.46 -6.26 -5.48
N SER A 136 7.66 -6.58 -6.75
CA SER A 136 7.89 -5.60 -7.80
C SER A 136 7.31 -6.07 -9.13
N PRO A 137 6.69 -5.17 -9.93
CA PRO A 137 6.28 -5.50 -11.30
C PRO A 137 7.45 -5.86 -12.22
N ASP A 138 8.68 -5.46 -11.84
CA ASP A 138 9.90 -5.74 -12.61
C ASP A 138 10.56 -7.07 -12.22
N ALA A 139 10.01 -7.80 -11.24
CA ALA A 139 10.57 -9.05 -10.72
C ALA A 139 9.78 -10.28 -11.17
N THR A 140 10.35 -11.46 -10.92
CA THR A 140 9.72 -12.76 -11.06
C THR A 140 9.73 -13.45 -9.70
N ASP A 141 8.98 -14.55 -9.55
CA ASP A 141 9.13 -15.39 -8.34
C ASP A 141 10.45 -16.18 -8.31
N GLY A 142 11.29 -16.00 -9.33
CA GLY A 142 12.61 -16.60 -9.43
C GLY A 142 13.68 -15.72 -8.81
N TYR A 143 14.91 -15.87 -9.29
CA TYR A 143 15.99 -14.92 -9.02
C TYR A 143 16.11 -13.94 -10.17
N ASP A 144 16.14 -12.65 -9.82
CA ASP A 144 16.27 -11.54 -10.75
C ASP A 144 17.57 -10.79 -10.56
N ASP A 145 18.42 -10.81 -11.59
CA ASP A 145 19.75 -10.20 -11.54
C ASP A 145 19.66 -8.67 -11.39
N GLY A 146 20.25 -8.15 -10.32
CA GLY A 146 20.23 -6.72 -9.99
C GLY A 146 19.05 -6.29 -9.10
N ILE A 147 18.10 -7.19 -8.83
CA ILE A 147 17.03 -7.01 -7.85
C ILE A 147 17.33 -7.86 -6.61
N ASP A 148 17.63 -9.15 -6.83
CA ASP A 148 17.85 -10.11 -5.76
C ASP A 148 19.33 -10.27 -5.41
N SER A 149 19.56 -10.86 -4.24
CA SER A 149 20.89 -11.17 -3.74
C SER A 149 20.88 -12.49 -2.98
N TYR A 150 21.59 -13.49 -3.52
CA TYR A 150 21.75 -14.77 -2.84
C TYR A 150 22.57 -14.63 -1.55
N ALA A 151 22.11 -15.32 -0.51
CA ALA A 151 22.91 -15.56 0.68
C ALA A 151 23.85 -16.76 0.46
N PRO A 152 25.08 -16.72 0.98
CA PRO A 152 25.97 -17.87 0.95
C PRO A 152 25.43 -19.03 1.80
N PRO A 153 26.03 -20.24 1.70
CA PRO A 153 25.77 -21.31 2.64
C PRO A 153 26.06 -20.87 4.08
N ALA A 154 25.21 -21.29 5.02
CA ALA A 154 25.34 -20.94 6.42
C ALA A 154 26.72 -21.37 6.95
N PRO A 155 27.43 -20.50 7.69
CA PRO A 155 28.66 -20.87 8.36
C PRO A 155 28.40 -22.00 9.39
N PRO A 156 29.42 -22.81 9.72
CA PRO A 156 29.27 -23.85 10.74
C PRO A 156 28.98 -23.22 12.11
N PRO A 157 28.04 -23.80 12.90
CA PRO A 157 27.78 -23.34 14.26
C PRO A 157 29.06 -23.35 15.13
N PRO A 158 29.20 -22.40 16.07
CA PRO A 158 28.18 -21.47 16.59
C PRO A 158 28.27 -20.06 15.99
N ALA A 159 28.55 -19.93 14.69
CA ALA A 159 28.49 -18.63 14.03
C ALA A 159 27.03 -18.17 13.88
N PHE A 160 26.77 -16.89 14.16
CA PHE A 160 25.50 -16.25 13.83
C PHE A 160 25.28 -16.28 12.31
N ASP A 161 24.06 -16.57 11.88
CA ASP A 161 23.65 -16.49 10.48
C ASP A 161 22.17 -16.19 10.38
N ALA A 162 21.78 -15.38 9.40
CA ALA A 162 20.39 -15.14 9.06
C ALA A 162 20.24 -14.99 7.54
N ALA A 163 19.21 -15.60 6.96
CA ALA A 163 18.87 -15.46 5.55
C ALA A 163 17.37 -15.71 5.32
N LEU A 164 16.83 -15.13 4.25
CA LEU A 164 15.55 -15.54 3.70
C LEU A 164 15.71 -16.87 2.95
N ASN A 165 14.65 -17.67 2.91
CA ASN A 165 14.53 -18.86 2.09
C ASN A 165 13.31 -18.72 1.19
N TRP A 166 13.52 -18.99 -0.10
CA TRP A 166 12.45 -19.07 -1.09
C TRP A 166 12.70 -20.28 -1.98
N GLY A 167 11.72 -21.17 -2.10
CA GLY A 167 11.90 -22.46 -2.77
C GLY A 167 13.04 -23.29 -2.16
N THR A 168 14.12 -23.48 -2.92
CA THR A 168 15.31 -24.25 -2.51
C THR A 168 16.52 -23.40 -2.15
N ASP A 169 16.40 -22.08 -2.31
CA ASP A 169 17.54 -21.17 -2.29
C ASP A 169 17.47 -20.18 -1.11
N ARG A 170 18.61 -19.55 -0.83
CA ARG A 170 18.78 -18.63 0.30
C ARG A 170 19.14 -17.24 -0.20
N TYR A 171 18.59 -16.22 0.43
CA TYR A 171 18.68 -14.83 -0.03
C TYR A 171 18.96 -13.86 1.11
N TYR A 172 19.70 -12.79 0.82
CA TYR A 172 19.68 -11.56 1.60
C TYR A 172 18.61 -10.60 1.08
N THR A 173 18.36 -10.61 -0.24
CA THR A 173 17.26 -9.88 -0.87
C THR A 173 16.52 -10.84 -1.79
N GLN A 174 15.22 -10.98 -1.59
CA GLN A 174 14.32 -11.68 -2.51
C GLN A 174 13.06 -10.86 -2.73
N ILE A 175 12.85 -10.37 -3.94
CA ILE A 175 11.65 -9.64 -4.35
C ILE A 175 10.88 -10.53 -5.33
N LEU A 176 9.61 -10.78 -5.04
CA LEU A 176 8.75 -11.62 -5.89
C LEU A 176 8.01 -10.78 -6.93
N ASN A 177 7.36 -11.44 -7.88
CA ASN A 177 6.53 -10.75 -8.87
C ASN A 177 5.38 -10.03 -8.16
N GLY A 178 5.33 -8.71 -8.30
CA GLY A 178 4.13 -7.96 -7.94
C GLY A 178 3.17 -7.99 -9.10
N SER A 179 1.98 -8.58 -8.93
CA SER A 179 0.90 -8.38 -9.90
C SER A 179 -0.48 -8.30 -9.26
N LEU A 180 -1.37 -7.47 -9.82
CA LEU A 180 -2.78 -7.44 -9.42
C LEU A 180 -3.51 -8.75 -9.73
N ASP A 181 -2.98 -9.55 -10.66
CA ASP A 181 -3.48 -10.90 -10.95
C ASP A 181 -2.99 -11.94 -9.91
N ASP A 182 -2.07 -11.56 -9.02
CA ASP A 182 -1.46 -12.42 -8.02
C ASP A 182 -1.39 -11.76 -6.62
N LEU A 183 -2.56 -11.62 -6.01
CA LEU A 183 -2.73 -11.05 -4.66
C LEU A 183 -2.86 -12.15 -3.59
N VAL A 184 -2.26 -13.32 -3.82
CA VAL A 184 -2.28 -14.42 -2.85
C VAL A 184 -1.19 -14.25 -1.78
N GLU A 185 -1.35 -14.97 -0.68
CA GLU A 185 -0.33 -15.03 0.36
C GLU A 185 0.96 -15.67 -0.15
N HIS A 186 2.10 -15.02 0.14
CA HIS A 186 3.43 -15.51 -0.18
C HIS A 186 4.21 -15.75 1.12
N GLU A 187 4.65 -17.00 1.32
CA GLU A 187 5.36 -17.42 2.53
C GLU A 187 6.88 -17.40 2.32
N TYR A 188 7.57 -16.48 2.99
CA TYR A 188 9.03 -16.49 3.08
C TYR A 188 9.48 -17.33 4.26
N GLY A 189 10.48 -18.20 4.05
CA GLY A 189 11.18 -18.82 5.17
C GLY A 189 12.24 -17.86 5.73
N ILE A 190 12.45 -17.86 7.05
CA ILE A 190 13.59 -17.18 7.68
C ILE A 190 14.48 -18.24 8.34
N ALA A 191 15.68 -18.42 7.80
CA ALA A 191 16.69 -19.31 8.38
C ALA A 191 17.54 -18.53 9.39
N LEU A 192 17.57 -19.02 10.63
CA LEU A 192 18.34 -18.42 11.73
C LEU A 192 19.31 -19.45 12.35
N ALA A 193 20.53 -19.01 12.63
CA ALA A 193 21.50 -19.77 13.42
C ALA A 193 21.97 -18.92 14.60
N TYR A 194 21.84 -19.47 15.82
CA TYR A 194 22.27 -18.78 17.04
C TYR A 194 23.80 -18.72 17.15
N ASP A 195 24.26 -17.60 17.68
CA ASP A 195 25.63 -17.41 18.13
C ASP A 195 25.89 -18.12 19.48
N SER A 196 27.05 -17.87 20.08
CA SER A 196 27.36 -18.39 21.43
C SER A 196 26.52 -17.78 22.57
N ASN A 197 25.90 -16.62 22.36
CA ASN A 197 25.10 -15.93 23.37
C ASN A 197 23.63 -16.40 23.36
N ASN A 198 23.20 -17.15 22.33
CA ASN A 198 21.84 -17.67 22.17
C ASN A 198 20.78 -16.56 22.23
N LEU A 199 21.08 -15.40 21.64
CA LEU A 199 20.16 -14.28 21.52
C LEU A 199 20.15 -13.80 20.06
N ILE A 200 18.96 -13.69 19.49
CA ILE A 200 18.75 -13.04 18.18
C ILE A 200 17.71 -11.94 18.37
N GLU A 201 18.03 -10.74 17.89
CA GLU A 201 17.11 -9.60 17.87
C GLU A 201 16.73 -9.27 16.41
N LEU A 202 15.45 -9.43 16.10
CA LEU A 202 14.85 -9.03 14.83
C LEU A 202 14.19 -7.66 14.99
N SER A 203 14.35 -6.79 14.00
CA SER A 203 13.65 -5.51 13.93
C SER A 203 13.29 -5.13 12.49
N TRP A 204 12.19 -4.42 12.31
CA TRP A 204 11.71 -3.95 11.02
C TRP A 204 11.02 -2.58 11.17
N ASP A 205 10.87 -1.86 10.06
CA ASP A 205 10.06 -0.63 10.00
C ASP A 205 8.77 -0.93 9.24
N ASN A 206 7.65 -0.84 9.95
CA ASN A 206 6.32 -1.10 9.42
C ASN A 206 5.52 0.18 9.11
N THR A 207 6.19 1.34 9.09
CA THR A 207 5.55 2.61 8.74
C THR A 207 4.88 2.52 7.37
N GLY A 208 3.56 2.73 7.32
CA GLY A 208 2.77 2.71 6.09
C GLY A 208 2.35 1.32 5.60
N TRP A 209 2.71 0.23 6.29
CA TRP A 209 2.33 -1.12 5.81
C TRP A 209 0.81 -1.35 5.86
N SER A 210 0.12 -0.79 6.86
CA SER A 210 -1.34 -0.91 6.99
C SER A 210 -2.13 -0.29 5.85
N ASP A 211 -1.52 0.65 5.11
CA ASP A 211 -2.12 1.27 3.93
C ASP A 211 -1.87 0.41 2.66
N LEU A 212 -0.92 -0.54 2.72
CA LEU A 212 -0.49 -1.37 1.59
C LEU A 212 -1.01 -2.81 1.66
N MET A 213 -1.17 -3.37 2.86
CA MET A 213 -1.54 -4.76 3.07
C MET A 213 -2.46 -4.94 4.28
N SER A 214 -3.35 -5.93 4.21
CA SER A 214 -4.30 -6.24 5.29
C SER A 214 -3.71 -7.14 6.38
N SER A 215 -2.62 -7.87 6.09
CA SER A 215 -1.94 -8.76 7.03
C SER A 215 -0.47 -8.96 6.68
N CYS A 216 0.39 -8.96 7.71
CA CYS A 216 1.77 -9.42 7.63
C CYS A 216 2.13 -10.08 8.96
N VAL A 217 2.47 -11.38 8.94
CA VAL A 217 2.65 -12.15 10.18
C VAL A 217 3.99 -12.87 10.17
N LEU A 218 4.73 -12.73 11.27
CA LEU A 218 5.92 -13.53 11.53
C LEU A 218 5.55 -14.68 12.47
N GLN A 219 5.60 -15.91 11.95
CA GLN A 219 5.23 -17.11 12.69
C GLN A 219 6.36 -18.12 12.79
N ASP A 220 6.32 -18.96 13.82
CA ASP A 220 7.11 -20.18 13.84
C ASP A 220 6.64 -21.19 12.76
N ALA A 221 7.50 -22.16 12.44
CA ALA A 221 7.23 -23.19 11.44
C ALA A 221 6.06 -24.14 11.78
N PHE A 222 5.42 -23.98 12.94
CA PHE A 222 4.24 -24.72 13.38
C PHE A 222 2.98 -23.82 13.42
N GLY A 223 3.00 -22.66 12.74
CA GLY A 223 1.87 -21.74 12.64
C GLY A 223 1.54 -21.07 13.98
N GLY A 224 2.57 -20.71 14.75
CA GLY A 224 2.42 -20.00 16.03
C GLY A 224 2.31 -20.89 17.27
N LEU A 225 2.33 -22.22 17.12
CA LEU A 225 2.18 -23.16 18.24
C LEU A 225 3.34 -23.12 19.25
N LEU A 226 4.51 -22.63 18.85
CA LEU A 226 5.68 -22.48 19.73
C LEU A 226 5.79 -21.07 20.33
N GLY A 227 4.79 -20.23 20.14
CA GLY A 227 4.68 -18.91 20.77
C GLY A 227 5.30 -17.77 19.97
N ILE A 228 5.64 -17.98 18.70
CA ILE A 228 6.01 -16.92 17.76
C ILE A 228 4.85 -16.78 16.78
N ASP A 229 4.00 -15.79 17.03
CA ASP A 229 2.86 -15.40 16.18
C ASP A 229 2.71 -13.88 16.31
N ILE A 230 3.49 -13.16 15.51
CA ILE A 230 3.66 -11.71 15.64
C ILE A 230 3.01 -11.02 14.45
N ASP A 231 2.03 -10.17 14.73
CA ASP A 231 1.50 -9.23 13.75
C ASP A 231 2.54 -8.13 13.50
N MET A 232 3.16 -8.16 12.34
CA MET A 232 4.21 -7.22 11.94
C MET A 232 3.65 -5.82 11.59
N LEU A 233 2.34 -5.66 11.44
CA LEU A 233 1.70 -4.35 11.24
C LEU A 233 1.61 -3.55 12.54
N SER A 234 1.56 -4.23 13.68
CA SER A 234 1.45 -3.60 15.01
C SER A 234 2.76 -3.62 15.80
N GLU A 235 3.56 -4.68 15.64
CA GLU A 235 4.88 -4.82 16.28
C GLU A 235 6.01 -4.51 15.29
N SER A 236 7.17 -4.11 15.80
CA SER A 236 8.36 -3.75 14.99
C SER A 236 9.63 -4.50 15.39
N SER A 237 9.53 -5.47 16.30
CA SER A 237 10.66 -6.27 16.75
C SER A 237 10.28 -7.60 17.38
N LEU A 238 11.23 -8.53 17.44
CA LEU A 238 11.12 -9.82 18.12
C LEU A 238 12.49 -10.22 18.69
N SER A 239 12.52 -10.70 19.94
CA SER A 239 13.71 -11.30 20.55
C SER A 239 13.54 -12.81 20.71
N LEU A 240 14.53 -13.57 20.27
CA LEU A 240 14.55 -15.03 20.21
C LEU A 240 15.72 -15.65 21.00
#